data_AF-A0A1I0ZJW1-F1
#
_entry.id   AF-A0A1I0ZJW1-F1
#
_cell.length_a   1.000
_cell.length_b   1.000
_cell.length_c   1.000
_cell.angle_alpha   90.00
_cell.angle_beta   90.00
_cell.angle_gamma   90.00
#
_symmetry.space_group_name_H-M   'P 1'
#
loop_
_entity.id
_entity.type
_entity.pdbx_description
1 polymer ?
#
loop_
_entity_poly.entity_id
_entity_poly.type
_entity_poly.pdbx_seq_one_letter_code
_entity_poly.pdbx_strand_id
1 'polypeptide(L)'
;FTGAKNSALTKLTIPSSLKYKGKSYKVTQIAEGALKNYTKLKSVVIGKNITTIGKEAFASCKNLTLINIQSTLLKKVGAKALSGINKKAVIKVPAKKLKTYKILLSNKGQSKTVKVK
;
A
#
# COMPACT_ATOMS: atom_id res chain seq x y z
N PHE A 1 5.97 7.30 -5.88
CA PHE A 1 5.10 6.67 -6.90
C PHE A 1 3.78 7.41 -6.92
N THR A 2 3.45 8.06 -8.03
CA THR A 2 2.14 8.66 -8.33
C THR A 2 1.44 7.70 -9.29
N GLY A 3 0.25 7.20 -8.94
CA GLY A 3 -0.34 5.98 -9.52
C GLY A 3 -0.44 5.91 -11.04
N ALA A 4 -0.35 4.68 -11.57
CA ALA A 4 -0.65 4.37 -12.97
C ALA A 4 -2.15 4.56 -13.23
N LYS A 5 -2.55 5.61 -13.96
CA LYS A 5 -3.94 6.01 -14.32
C LYS A 5 -4.72 4.93 -15.08
N ASN A 6 -4.90 3.74 -14.52
CA ASN A 6 -5.66 2.67 -15.15
C ASN A 6 -6.56 1.99 -14.11
N SER A 7 -7.83 2.41 -14.11
CA SER A 7 -8.91 1.90 -13.26
C SER A 7 -9.27 0.42 -13.54
N ALA A 8 -8.70 -0.19 -14.58
CA ALA A 8 -8.85 -1.62 -14.89
C ALA A 8 -7.79 -2.51 -14.23
N LEU A 9 -6.78 -1.96 -13.56
CA LEU A 9 -5.71 -2.76 -12.95
C LEU A 9 -6.22 -3.63 -11.81
N THR A 10 -6.03 -4.95 -11.94
CA THR A 10 -6.38 -5.94 -10.92
C THR A 10 -5.22 -6.26 -9.98
N LYS A 11 -3.98 -6.08 -10.44
CA LYS A 11 -2.76 -6.27 -9.65
C LYS A 11 -1.82 -5.09 -9.88
N LEU A 12 -1.16 -4.63 -8.82
CA LEU A 12 -0.17 -3.57 -8.91
C LEU A 12 1.09 -3.92 -8.12
N THR A 13 2.24 -3.72 -8.74
CA THR A 13 3.54 -3.85 -8.08
C THR A 13 4.21 -2.48 -8.05
N ILE A 14 4.45 -1.96 -6.85
CA ILE A 14 5.23 -0.74 -6.63
C ILE A 14 6.67 -1.19 -6.41
N PRO A 15 7.56 -1.07 -7.42
CA PRO A 15 8.92 -1.55 -7.30
C PRO A 15 9.71 -0.68 -6.30
N SER A 16 10.82 -1.23 -5.80
CA SER A 16 11.74 -0.51 -4.92
C SER A 16 12.58 0.55 -5.66
N SER A 17 12.64 0.46 -6.99
CA SER A 17 13.37 1.37 -7.88
C SER A 17 12.69 1.40 -9.25
N LEU A 18 12.68 2.58 -9.87
CA LEU A 18 12.25 2.80 -11.25
C LEU A 18 13.43 3.34 -12.05
N LYS A 19 13.67 2.78 -13.23
CA LYS A 19 14.62 3.34 -14.19
C LYS A 19 13.85 4.25 -15.14
N TYR A 20 14.26 5.51 -15.27
CA TYR A 20 13.70 6.44 -16.24
C TYR A 20 14.84 7.19 -16.90
N LYS A 21 14.90 7.17 -18.24
CA LYS A 21 15.93 7.83 -19.05
C LYS A 21 17.37 7.56 -18.56
N GLY A 22 17.70 6.28 -18.32
CA GLY A 22 19.05 5.88 -17.86
C GLY A 22 19.36 6.16 -16.39
N LYS A 23 18.49 6.87 -15.65
CA LYS A 23 18.68 7.20 -14.24
C LYS A 23 17.79 6.35 -13.35
N SER A 24 18.35 5.85 -12.24
CA SER A 24 17.64 5.02 -11.27
C SER A 24 17.06 5.87 -10.14
N TYR A 25 15.75 5.79 -9.95
CA TYR A 25 15.01 6.48 -8.91
C TYR A 25 14.53 5.46 -7.88
N LYS A 26 14.94 5.64 -6.61
CA LYS A 26 14.43 4.81 -5.51
C LYS A 26 13.00 5.24 -5.19
N VAL A 27 12.08 4.28 -5.12
CA VAL A 27 10.72 4.57 -4.67
C VAL A 27 10.71 4.50 -3.16
N THR A 28 10.71 5.67 -2.52
CA THR A 28 10.72 5.82 -1.07
C THR A 28 9.33 6.08 -0.51
N GLN A 29 8.42 6.64 -1.30
CA GLN A 29 7.08 7.00 -0.83
C GLN A 29 5.97 6.70 -1.84
N ILE A 30 4.81 6.35 -1.29
CA ILE A 30 3.53 6.33 -1.99
C ILE A 30 2.86 7.67 -1.71
N ALA A 31 2.54 8.43 -2.74
CA ALA A 31 1.92 9.74 -2.60
C ALA A 31 0.51 9.64 -2.00
N GLU A 32 0.02 10.76 -1.45
CA GLU A 32 -1.37 10.88 -1.04
C GLU A 32 -2.30 10.58 -2.22
N GLY A 33 -3.34 9.77 -1.97
CA GLY A 33 -4.31 9.38 -2.99
C GLY A 33 -3.76 8.62 -4.19
N ALA A 34 -2.51 8.13 -4.15
CA ALA A 34 -1.85 7.54 -5.33
C ALA A 34 -2.65 6.39 -5.97
N LEU A 35 -3.40 5.63 -5.17
CA LEU A 35 -4.26 4.52 -5.60
C LEU A 35 -5.69 4.69 -5.08
N LYS A 36 -6.15 5.92 -4.90
CA LYS A 36 -7.52 6.21 -4.50
C LYS A 36 -8.50 5.81 -5.61
N ASN A 37 -9.62 5.20 -5.24
CA ASN A 37 -10.71 4.76 -6.13
C ASN A 37 -10.35 3.65 -7.14
N TYR A 38 -9.33 2.85 -6.88
CA TYR A 38 -9.03 1.67 -7.71
C TYR A 38 -9.96 0.52 -7.34
N THR A 39 -11.21 0.59 -7.81
CA THR A 39 -12.26 -0.35 -7.43
C THR A 39 -12.01 -1.76 -7.93
N LYS A 40 -11.28 -1.97 -9.04
CA LYS A 40 -10.97 -3.29 -9.60
C LYS A 40 -9.69 -3.93 -9.05
N LEU A 41 -8.90 -3.19 -8.27
CA LEU A 41 -7.62 -3.65 -7.74
C LEU A 41 -7.83 -4.70 -6.67
N LYS A 42 -7.27 -5.90 -6.89
CA LYS A 42 -7.36 -7.05 -5.99
C LYS A 42 -6.11 -7.24 -5.15
N SER A 43 -4.92 -6.99 -5.72
CA SER A 43 -3.65 -7.17 -5.01
C SER A 43 -2.65 -6.06 -5.26
N VAL A 44 -1.95 -5.64 -4.19
CA VAL A 44 -0.84 -4.69 -4.25
C VAL A 44 0.41 -5.32 -3.67
N VAL A 45 1.55 -5.13 -4.32
CA VAL A 45 2.89 -5.41 -3.78
C VAL A 45 3.63 -4.09 -3.56
N ILE A 46 4.04 -3.81 -2.33
CA ILE A 46 4.81 -2.63 -1.94
C ILE A 46 6.28 -3.04 -1.79
N GLY A 47 7.16 -2.41 -2.58
CA GLY A 47 8.59 -2.72 -2.62
C GLY A 47 9.36 -2.40 -1.34
N LYS A 48 10.59 -2.93 -1.27
CA LYS A 48 11.45 -2.94 -0.07
C LYS A 48 11.89 -1.57 0.46
N ASN A 49 11.91 -0.54 -0.39
CA ASN A 49 12.48 0.78 -0.06
C ASN A 49 11.43 1.81 0.43
N ILE A 50 10.17 1.42 0.56
CA ILE A 50 9.08 2.34 0.88
C ILE A 50 9.11 2.71 2.37
N THR A 51 9.37 3.97 2.67
CA THR A 51 9.41 4.52 4.02
C THR A 51 8.09 5.16 4.44
N THR A 52 7.30 5.65 3.47
CA THR A 52 6.07 6.40 3.75
C THR A 52 4.93 6.00 2.83
N ILE A 53 3.74 5.79 3.41
CA ILE A 53 2.47 5.67 2.69
C ILE A 53 1.66 6.93 2.97
N GLY A 54 1.26 7.65 1.92
CA GLY A 54 0.50 8.89 2.02
C GLY A 54 -0.92 8.71 2.57
N LYS A 55 -1.56 9.83 2.89
CA LYS A 55 -2.97 9.88 3.27
C LYS A 55 -3.83 9.33 2.12
N GLU A 56 -4.88 8.59 2.45
CA GLU A 56 -5.82 8.03 1.45
C GLU A 56 -5.16 7.23 0.30
N ALA A 57 -3.94 6.72 0.50
CA ALA A 57 -3.16 6.10 -0.57
C ALA A 57 -3.91 4.96 -1.28
N PHE A 58 -4.68 4.15 -0.55
CA PHE A 58 -5.53 3.06 -1.05
C PHE A 58 -7.02 3.28 -0.74
N ALA A 59 -7.43 4.54 -0.57
CA ALA A 59 -8.81 4.83 -0.22
C ALA A 59 -9.80 4.34 -1.29
N SER A 60 -10.94 3.80 -0.87
CA SER A 60 -12.02 3.30 -1.73
C SER A 60 -11.64 2.14 -2.66
N CYS A 61 -10.56 1.41 -2.37
CA CYS A 61 -10.20 0.19 -3.13
C CYS A 61 -11.05 -1.02 -2.70
N LYS A 62 -12.34 -1.02 -3.05
CA LYS A 62 -13.35 -1.97 -2.54
C LYS A 62 -13.00 -3.46 -2.78
N ASN A 63 -12.34 -3.79 -3.89
CA ASN A 63 -11.95 -5.17 -4.20
C ASN A 63 -10.53 -5.55 -3.73
N LEU A 64 -9.83 -4.65 -3.03
CA LEU A 64 -8.46 -4.90 -2.59
C LEU A 64 -8.46 -5.90 -1.43
N THR A 65 -8.10 -7.14 -1.72
CA THR A 65 -8.08 -8.25 -0.77
C THR A 65 -6.66 -8.61 -0.30
N LEU A 66 -5.62 -8.20 -1.02
CA LEU A 66 -4.24 -8.52 -0.67
C LEU A 66 -3.33 -7.29 -0.76
N ILE A 67 -2.65 -6.97 0.32
CA ILE A 67 -1.58 -5.96 0.35
C ILE A 67 -0.32 -6.64 0.86
N ASN A 68 0.69 -6.77 0.01
CA ASN A 68 1.96 -7.38 0.36
C ASN A 68 3.02 -6.31 0.56
N ILE A 69 3.34 -6.00 1.82
CA ILE A 69 4.35 -5.03 2.20
C ILE A 69 5.68 -5.76 2.36
N GLN A 70 6.61 -5.54 1.43
CA GLN A 70 7.97 -6.06 1.50
C GLN A 70 8.94 -5.07 2.16
N SER A 71 8.53 -3.83 2.39
CA SER A 71 9.35 -2.83 3.07
C SER A 71 9.56 -3.18 4.53
N THR A 72 10.81 -3.10 4.97
CA THR A 72 11.21 -3.13 6.39
C THR A 72 11.47 -1.73 6.95
N LEU A 73 11.38 -0.71 6.11
CA LEU A 73 11.72 0.69 6.40
C LEU A 73 10.48 1.60 6.53
N LEU A 74 9.27 1.05 6.46
CA LEU A 74 8.04 1.82 6.62
C LEU A 74 7.99 2.47 8.01
N LYS A 75 8.01 3.80 8.03
CA LYS A 75 8.00 4.66 9.23
C LYS A 75 6.68 5.38 9.43
N LYS A 76 5.96 5.70 8.34
CA LYS A 76 4.75 6.52 8.41
C LYS A 76 3.66 6.02 7.45
N VAL A 77 2.43 5.97 7.95
CA VAL A 77 1.22 5.67 7.17
C VAL A 77 0.22 6.78 7.44
N GLY A 78 -0.22 7.45 6.36
CA GLY A 78 -1.15 8.56 6.43
C GLY A 78 -2.54 8.15 6.90
N ALA A 79 -3.29 9.12 7.41
CA ALA A 79 -4.68 8.91 7.83
C ALA A 79 -5.52 8.35 6.67
N LYS A 80 -6.48 7.48 6.99
CA LYS A 80 -7.39 6.88 6.00
C LYS A 80 -6.69 6.17 4.81
N ALA A 81 -5.38 5.87 4.90
CA ALA A 81 -4.63 5.25 3.82
C ALA A 81 -5.24 3.94 3.33
N LEU A 82 -5.98 3.24 4.18
CA LEU A 82 -6.64 1.96 3.89
C LEU A 82 -8.17 2.05 4.06
N SER A 83 -8.74 3.25 3.95
CA SER A 83 -10.18 3.45 4.09
C SER A 83 -10.96 2.84 2.92
N GLY A 84 -12.04 2.10 3.21
CA GLY A 84 -12.89 1.53 2.15
C GLY A 84 -12.26 0.37 1.36
N ILE A 85 -11.19 -0.25 1.88
CA ILE A 85 -10.68 -1.53 1.35
C ILE A 85 -11.62 -2.69 1.69
N ASN A 86 -11.42 -3.86 1.06
CA ASN A 86 -12.23 -5.04 1.34
C ASN A 86 -12.14 -5.46 2.81
N LYS A 87 -13.28 -5.79 3.44
CA LYS A 87 -13.33 -6.25 4.84
C LYS A 87 -12.51 -7.53 5.07
N LYS A 88 -12.43 -8.41 4.07
CA LYS A 88 -11.63 -9.65 4.09
C LYS A 88 -10.17 -9.44 3.67
N ALA A 89 -9.71 -8.19 3.56
CA ALA A 89 -8.35 -7.91 3.13
C ALA A 89 -7.31 -8.50 4.08
N VAL A 90 -6.19 -8.93 3.50
CA VAL A 90 -5.02 -9.44 4.20
C VAL A 90 -3.84 -8.55 3.86
N ILE A 91 -3.26 -7.94 4.89
CA ILE A 91 -2.02 -7.18 4.79
C ILE A 91 -0.89 -8.10 5.25
N LYS A 92 -0.11 -8.57 4.29
CA LYS A 92 1.14 -9.29 4.54
C LYS A 92 2.24 -8.28 4.84
N VAL A 93 2.92 -8.44 5.96
CA VAL A 93 4.05 -7.58 6.36
C VAL A 93 5.28 -8.43 6.65
N PRO A 94 6.50 -7.85 6.68
CA PRO A 94 7.67 -8.64 6.99
C PRO A 94 7.62 -9.13 8.44
N ALA A 95 7.85 -10.42 8.68
CA ALA A 95 7.80 -11.03 10.01
C ALA A 95 8.63 -10.26 11.05
N LYS A 96 9.80 -9.76 10.65
CA LYS A 96 10.71 -8.94 11.48
C LYS A 96 10.07 -7.65 12.03
N LYS A 97 9.04 -7.10 11.37
CA LYS A 97 8.38 -5.84 11.73
C LYS A 97 6.88 -6.01 12.00
N LEU A 98 6.39 -7.25 12.12
CA LEU A 98 4.97 -7.57 12.27
C LEU A 98 4.30 -6.81 13.42
N LYS A 99 4.91 -6.80 14.61
CA LYS A 99 4.37 -6.10 15.79
C LYS A 99 4.25 -4.60 15.55
N THR A 100 5.33 -3.97 15.08
CA THR A 100 5.35 -2.53 14.76
C THR A 100 4.33 -2.19 13.69
N TYR A 101 4.21 -3.00 12.64
CA TYR A 101 3.35 -2.67 11.50
C TYR A 101 1.87 -2.90 11.81
N LYS A 102 1.52 -3.85 12.69
CA LYS A 102 0.16 -3.96 13.23
C LYS A 102 -0.29 -2.66 13.89
N ILE A 103 0.58 -2.06 14.72
CA ILE A 103 0.31 -0.80 15.41
C ILE A 103 0.28 0.36 14.40
N LEU A 104 1.30 0.44 13.53
CA LEU A 104 1.44 1.49 12.52
C LEU A 104 0.23 1.55 11.58
N LEU A 105 -0.24 0.38 11.14
CA LEU A 105 -1.38 0.25 10.25
C LEU A 105 -2.70 0.32 11.00
N SER A 106 -2.74 0.18 12.33
CA SER A 106 -3.99 0.33 13.09
C SER A 106 -4.64 1.71 12.86
N ASN A 107 -5.97 1.72 12.83
CA ASN A 107 -6.78 2.93 12.68
C ASN A 107 -6.47 3.76 11.41
N LYS A 108 -5.98 3.13 10.34
CA LYS A 108 -5.75 3.80 9.04
C LYS A 108 -6.95 3.74 8.10
N GLY A 109 -8.14 3.55 8.67
CA GLY A 109 -9.45 3.56 7.97
C GLY A 109 -9.94 2.18 7.53
N GLN A 110 -9.13 1.13 7.64
CA GLN A 110 -9.54 -0.22 7.31
C GLN A 110 -10.49 -0.83 8.35
N SER A 111 -11.28 -1.82 7.93
CA SER A 111 -12.19 -2.55 8.83
C SER A 111 -11.41 -3.36 9.88
N LYS A 112 -11.99 -3.51 11.09
CA LYS A 112 -11.46 -4.35 12.17
C LYS A 112 -11.25 -5.82 11.77
N THR A 113 -11.94 -6.26 10.71
CA THR A 113 -11.86 -7.63 10.16
C THR A 113 -10.62 -7.88 9.30
N VAL A 114 -9.91 -6.82 8.89
CA VAL A 114 -8.71 -6.92 8.07
C VAL A 114 -7.58 -7.56 8.87
N LYS A 115 -6.98 -8.62 8.30
CA LYS A 115 -5.91 -9.36 8.95
C LYS A 115 -4.56 -8.76 8.58
N VAL A 116 -3.73 -8.45 9.58
CA VAL A 116 -2.33 -8.08 9.38
C VAL A 116 -1.45 -9.23 9.88
N LYS A 117 -0.73 -9.88 8.97
CA LYS A 117 0.09 -11.07 9.28
C LYS A 117 1.43 -11.08 8.57
#